data_AF-A0ABC8RNC6-F1
#
_entry.id   AF-A0ABC8RNC6-F1
#
_cell.length_a   1.000
_cell.length_b   1.000
_cell.length_c   1.000
_cell.angle_alpha   90.00
_cell.angle_beta   90.00
_cell.angle_gamma   90.00
#
_symmetry.space_group_name_H-M   'P 1'
#
loop_
_entity.id
_entity.type
_entity.pdbx_description
1 polymer ?
#
loop_
_entity_poly.entity_id
_entity_poly.type
_entity_poly.pdbx_seq_one_letter_code
_entity_poly.pdbx_strand_id
1 'polypeptide(L)' 'MEVSQETDEETLKEHFGKYREVRESKALTDKVTDYRRRFGFVTFADPSVAGRVLQDEHIILGRTVIQGYSLL' A
#
# COMPACT_ATOMS: atom_id res chain seq x y z
N MET A 1 3.26 3.27 -2.38
CA MET A 1 3.31 2.02 -3.18
C MET A 1 2.50 2.23 -4.44
N GLU A 2 2.96 1.72 -5.59
CA GLU A 2 2.12 1.70 -6.81
C GLU A 2 1.15 0.51 -6.72
N VAL A 3 -0.13 0.74 -7.00
CA VAL A 3 -1.21 -0.25 -6.85
C VAL A 3 -2.17 -0.24 -8.04
N SER A 4 -2.98 -1.29 -8.16
CA SER A 4 -4.00 -1.37 -9.21
C SER A 4 -5.11 -0.34 -9.01
N GLN A 5 -5.82 0.01 -10.08
CA GLN A 5 -7.00 0.88 -9.99
C GLN A 5 -8.13 0.27 -9.15
N GLU A 6 -8.15 -1.05 -9.01
CA GLU A 6 -9.14 -1.79 -8.21
C GLU A 6 -8.79 -1.77 -6.72
N THR A 7 -7.53 -1.48 -6.36
CA THR A 7 -7.07 -1.47 -4.97
C THR A 7 -7.56 -0.21 -4.25
N ASP A 8 -8.44 -0.37 -3.28
CA ASP A 8 -8.92 0.69 -2.40
C ASP A 8 -8.35 0.58 -0.97
N GLU A 9 -8.82 1.43 -0.06
CA GLU A 9 -8.33 1.51 1.32
C GLU A 9 -8.62 0.24 2.14
N GLU A 10 -9.78 -0.39 1.94
CA GLU A 10 -10.14 -1.65 2.61
C GLU A 10 -9.22 -2.77 2.14
N THR A 11 -9.03 -2.91 0.82
CA THR A 11 -8.09 -3.87 0.22
C THR A 11 -6.68 -3.75 0.84
N LEU A 12 -6.18 -2.52 1.01
CA LEU A 12 -4.89 -2.25 1.64
C LEU A 12 -4.89 -2.66 3.12
N LYS A 13 -5.92 -2.25 3.87
CA LYS A 13 -6.04 -2.54 5.30
C LYS A 13 -6.10 -4.04 5.57
N GLU A 14 -6.88 -4.80 4.80
CA GLU A 14 -6.99 -6.25 4.92
C GLU A 14 -5.67 -6.95 4.59
N HIS A 15 -4.99 -6.53 3.53
CA HIS A 15 -3.73 -7.17 3.12
C HIS A 15 -2.61 -6.90 4.13
N PHE A 16 -2.40 -5.64 4.49
CA PHE A 16 -1.31 -5.23 5.38
C PHE A 16 -1.62 -5.48 6.86
N GLY A 17 -2.90 -5.60 7.23
CA GLY A 17 -3.33 -5.98 8.58
C GLY A 17 -2.80 -7.33 9.05
N LYS A 18 -2.37 -8.21 8.12
CA LYS A 18 -1.71 -9.49 8.41
C LYS A 18 -0.38 -9.33 9.15
N TYR A 19 0.26 -8.17 9.02
CA TYR A 19 1.53 -7.88 9.69
C TYR A 19 1.30 -7.37 11.11
N ARG A 20 0.55 -6.26 11.22
CA ARG A 20 0.19 -5.54 12.45
C ARG A 20 -1.02 -4.64 12.19
N GLU A 21 -1.53 -4.03 13.25
CA GLU A 21 -2.59 -3.03 13.17
C GLU A 21 -2.21 -1.89 12.20
N VAL A 22 -3.05 -1.71 11.19
CA VAL A 22 -3.01 -0.57 10.26
C VAL A 22 -3.81 0.57 10.88
N ARG A 23 -3.12 1.66 11.21
CA ARG A 23 -3.71 2.88 11.75
C ARG A 23 -4.44 3.69 10.68
N GLU A 24 -3.86 3.76 9.48
CA GLU A 24 -4.44 4.48 8.35
C GLU A 24 -4.04 3.82 7.03
N SER A 25 -4.92 3.85 6.04
CA SER A 25 -4.65 3.50 4.65
C SER A 25 -5.25 4.56 3.73
N LYS A 26 -4.59 4.89 2.62
CA LYS A 26 -5.08 5.82 1.59
C LYS A 26 -4.82 5.25 0.21
N ALA A 27 -5.78 5.41 -0.70
CA ALA A 27 -5.66 5.00 -2.09
C ALA A 27 -5.89 6.20 -3.03
N LEU A 28 -4.81 6.88 -3.43
CA LEU A 28 -4.83 8.08 -4.25
C LEU A 28 -4.73 7.74 -5.73
N THR A 29 -5.51 8.41 -6.56
CA THR A 29 -5.43 8.29 -8.01
C THR A 29 -4.91 9.59 -8.59
N ASP A 30 -3.79 9.53 -9.32
CA ASP A 30 -3.33 10.68 -10.10
C ASP A 30 -4.27 10.87 -11.30
N LYS A 31 -4.91 12.04 -11.38
CA LYS A 31 -5.88 12.38 -12.43
C LYS A 31 -5.26 13.18 -13.58
N VAL A 32 -3.95 13.39 -13.57
CA VAL A 32 -3.28 14.35 -14.46
C VAL A 32 -2.96 13.72 -15.81
N THR A 33 -2.89 12.38 -15.92
CA THR A 33 -2.58 11.69 -17.18
C THR A 33 -3.64 10.66 -17.56
N ASP A 34 -3.76 10.37 -18.86
CA ASP A 34 -4.57 9.26 -19.42
C ASP A 34 -4.17 7.90 -18.80
N TYR A 35 -2.99 7.84 -18.18
CA TYR A 35 -2.52 6.76 -17.34
C TYR A 35 -2.88 7.02 -15.87
N ARG A 36 -4.04 6.52 -15.43
CA ARG A 36 -4.44 6.57 -14.02
C ARG A 36 -3.53 5.67 -13.18
N ARG A 37 -2.40 6.22 -12.73
CA ARG A 37 -1.54 5.60 -11.71
C ARG A 37 -2.25 5.74 -10.37
N ARG A 38 -2.40 4.63 -9.65
CA ARG A 38 -2.94 4.62 -8.30
C ARG A 38 -1.80 4.37 -7.32
N PHE A 39 -1.75 5.18 -6.27
CA PHE A 39 -0.78 5.07 -5.20
C PHE A 39 -1.49 4.69 -3.90
N GLY A 40 -1.02 3.63 -3.27
CA GLY A 40 -1.40 3.25 -1.92
C GLY A 40 -0.45 3.85 -0.89
N PHE A 41 -0.98 4.15 0.29
CA PHE A 41 -0.24 4.48 1.50
C PHE A 41 -0.83 3.68 2.65
N VAL A 42 0.04 3.13 3.50
CA VAL A 42 -0.34 2.39 4.70
C VAL A 42 0.53 2.86 5.85
N THR A 43 -0.12 3.26 6.94
CA THR A 43 0.52 3.68 8.19
C THR A 43 0.19 2.66 9.25
N PHE A 44 1.21 1.99 9.78
CA PHE A 44 1.05 1.05 10.88
C PHE A 44 1.03 1.77 12.24
N ALA A 45 0.38 1.15 13.21
CA ALA A 45 0.44 1.63 14.60
C ALA A 45 1.85 1.47 15.21
N ASP A 46 2.56 0.39 14.87
CA ASP A 46 3.95 0.14 15.24
C ASP A 46 4.88 0.33 14.02
N PRO A 47 5.74 1.36 13.99
CA PRO A 47 6.64 1.61 12.86
C PRO A 47 7.71 0.52 12.68
N SER A 48 7.99 -0.28 13.71
CA SER A 48 9.01 -1.34 13.68
C SER A 48 8.68 -2.43 12.63
N VAL A 49 7.41 -2.54 12.24
CA VAL A 49 6.95 -3.52 11.26
C VAL A 49 7.38 -3.18 9.82
N ALA A 50 7.70 -1.90 9.54
CA ALA A 50 8.00 -1.44 8.19
C ALA A 50 9.16 -2.21 7.55
N GLY A 51 10.21 -2.50 8.31
CA GLY A 51 11.36 -3.28 7.81
C GLY A 51 10.97 -4.67 7.32
N ARG A 52 10.07 -5.35 8.04
CA ARG A 52 9.56 -6.68 7.63
C ARG A 52 8.68 -6.58 6.40
N VAL A 53 7.76 -5.60 6.38
CA VAL A 53 6.83 -5.39 5.26
C VAL A 53 7.59 -5.14 3.95
N LEU A 54 8.65 -4.32 4.00
CA LEU A 54 9.49 -4.02 2.84
C LEU A 54 10.34 -5.21 2.33
N GLN A 55 10.56 -6.24 3.15
CA GLN A 55 11.32 -7.43 2.74
C GLN A 55 10.47 -8.45 1.98
N ASP A 56 9.16 -8.46 2.23
CA ASP A 56 8.24 -9.39 1.60
C ASP A 56 7.80 -8.89 0.21
N GLU A 57 7.62 -9.82 -0.72
CA GLU A 57 6.85 -9.55 -1.93
C GLU A 57 5.36 -9.47 -1.60
N HIS A 58 4.64 -8.55 -2.23
CA HIS A 58 3.22 -8.40 -2.02
C HIS A 58 2.45 -8.53 -3.31
N ILE A 59 1.46 -9.41 -3.29
CA ILE A 59 0.50 -9.61 -4.37
C ILE A 59 -0.87 -9.17 -3.83
N ILE A 60 -1.43 -8.12 -4.43
CA ILE A 60 -2.74 -7.57 -4.09
C ILE A 60 -3.61 -7.65 -5.34
N LEU A 61 -4.77 -8.31 -5.23
CA LEU A 61 -5.68 -8.55 -6.36
C LEU A 61 -4.97 -9.18 -7.58
N GLY A 62 -4.05 -10.11 -7.32
CA GLY A 62 -3.29 -10.81 -8.36
C GLY A 62 -2.19 -9.98 -9.02
N ARG A 63 -1.87 -8.78 -8.52
CA ARG A 63 -0.80 -7.92 -9.05
C ARG A 63 0.28 -7.68 -8.01
N THR A 64 1.54 -7.82 -8.41
CA THR A 64 2.68 -7.45 -7.58
C THR A 64 2.67 -5.94 -7.33
N VAL A 65 2.78 -5.52 -6.07
CA VAL A 65 2.84 -4.11 -5.70
C VAL A 65 4.27 -3.71 -5.37
N ILE A 66 4.73 -2.62 -5.97
CA ILE A 66 6.07 -2.08 -5.73
C ILE A 66 6.00 -1.18 -4.51
N GLN A 67 6.72 -1.58 -3.48
CA GLN A 67 6.82 -0.85 -2.23
C GLN A 67 7.90 0.23 -2.33
N GLY A 68 7.64 1.38 -1.73
CA GLY A 68 8.63 2.45 -1.58
C GLY A 68 8.56 2.96 -0.16
N TYR A 69 9.72 3.21 0.44
CA TYR A 69 9.81 3.83 1.76
C TYR A 69 9.89 5.35 1.59
N SER A 70 9.12 6.10 2.38
CA SER A 70 9.17 7.57 2.40
C SER A 70 9.67 8.03 3.78
N LEU A 71 10.75 8.81 3.79
CA LEU A 71 11.43 9.38 4.97
C LEU A 71 10.96 10.82 5.27
N LEU A 72 9.67 11.10 5.12
CA LEU A 72 9.14 12.42 5.52
C LEU A 72 8.95 12.50 7.04
#